data_AF-A0A7D5CWL6-F1
#
_entry.id   AF-A0A7D5CWL6-F1
#
_cell.length_a   1.000
_cell.length_b   1.000
_cell.length_c   1.000
_cell.angle_alpha   90.00
_cell.angle_beta   90.00
_cell.angle_gamma   90.00
#
_symmetry.space_group_name_H-M   'P 1'
#
loop_
_entity.id
_entity.type
_entity.pdbx_description
1 polymer ?
#
loop_
_entity_poly.entity_id
_entity_poly.type
_entity_poly.pdbx_seq_one_letter_code
_entity_poly.pdbx_strand_id
1 'polypeptide(L)' 'MRLSTALIAIGVLLIVIPVPIPIPFIGLFTGTIALIAGAVLRLLGA' A
#
# COMPACT_ATOMS: atom_id res chain seq x y z
N MET A 1 -21.12 22.27 -7.78
CA MET A 1 -20.66 21.64 -9.03
C MET A 1 -19.15 21.41 -9.07
N ARG A 2 -18.30 22.36 -8.63
CA ARG A 2 -16.82 22.22 -8.69
C ARG A 2 -16.23 21.02 -7.91
N LEU A 3 -16.77 20.71 -6.73
CA LEU A 3 -16.29 19.60 -5.90
C LEU A 3 -16.58 18.23 -6.55
N SER A 4 -17.77 18.05 -7.12
CA SER A 4 -18.14 16.84 -7.84
C SER A 4 -17.24 16.62 -9.05
N THR A 5 -16.94 17.68 -9.82
CA THR A 5 -15.99 17.59 -10.95
C THR A 5 -14.58 17.23 -10.50
N ALA A 6 -14.11 17.77 -9.38
CA ALA A 6 -12.79 17.42 -8.82
C ALA A 6 -12.74 15.97 -8.35
N LEU A 7 -13.79 15.47 -7.67
CA LEU A 7 -13.88 14.08 -7.23
C LEU A 7 -13.98 13.12 -8.40
N ILE A 8 -14.73 13.47 -9.45
CA ILE A 8 -14.82 12.69 -10.69
C ILE A 8 -13.45 12.67 -11.39
N ALA A 9 -12.76 13.81 -11.48
CA ALA A 9 -11.42 13.87 -12.08
C ALA A 9 -10.39 13.01 -11.32
N ILE A 10 -10.45 13.01 -9.98
CA ILE A 10 -9.61 12.13 -9.14
C ILE A 10 -9.96 10.66 -9.37
N GLY A 11 -11.24 10.31 -9.35
CA GLY A 11 -11.69 8.94 -9.61
C GLY A 11 -11.26 8.44 -10.99
N VAL A 12 -11.37 9.28 -12.02
CA VAL A 12 -10.90 8.98 -13.37
C VAL A 12 -9.38 8.83 -13.41
N LEU A 13 -8.62 9.71 -12.76
CA LEU A 13 -7.15 9.58 -12.66
C LEU A 13 -6.73 8.26 -12.01
N LEU A 14 -7.42 7.81 -10.97
CA LEU A 14 -7.13 6.55 -10.27
C LEU A 14 -7.48 5.29 -11.09
N ILE A 15 -8.44 5.39 -12.01
CA ILE A 15 -8.86 4.28 -12.89
C ILE A 15 -8.02 4.27 -14.18
N VAL A 16 -7.77 5.44 -14.76
CA VAL A 16 -7.14 5.64 -16.07
C VAL A 16 -5.62 5.58 -15.98
N ILE A 17 -5.02 5.86 -14.82
CA ILE A 17 -3.63 5.49 -14.58
C ILE A 17 -3.66 3.99 -14.24
N PRO A 18 -3.38 3.07 -15.18
CA PRO A 18 -3.04 1.72 -14.79
C PRO A 18 -1.84 1.88 -13.87
N VAL A 19 -2.02 1.63 -12.58
CA VAL A 19 -0.93 1.56 -11.61
C VAL A 19 -0.03 0.44 -12.14
N PRO A 20 1.06 0.74 -12.87
CA PRO A 20 1.86 -0.28 -13.52
C PRO A 20 2.85 -0.71 -12.46
N ILE A 21 2.34 -1.28 -11.38
CA ILE A 21 3.19 -1.72 -10.31
C ILE A 21 2.73 -3.11 -9.88
N PRO A 22 3.32 -4.17 -10.46
CA PRO A 22 3.88 -5.16 -9.58
C PRO A 22 4.88 -4.40 -8.71
N ILE A 23 4.52 -3.93 -7.51
CA ILE A 23 5.53 -3.35 -6.62
C ILE A 23 6.44 -4.52 -6.32
N PRO A 24 7.64 -4.62 -6.94
CA PRO A 24 8.44 -5.83 -6.88
C PRO A 24 8.98 -6.04 -5.46
N PHE A 25 8.78 -5.04 -4.61
CA PHE A 25 9.20 -4.97 -3.24
C PHE A 25 8.05 -5.01 -2.23
N ILE A 26 6.75 -5.04 -2.61
CA ILE A 26 5.68 -5.20 -1.59
C ILE A 26 5.95 -6.45 -0.76
N GLY A 27 6.23 -7.58 -1.41
CA GLY A 27 6.54 -8.84 -0.73
C GLY A 27 7.79 -8.76 0.16
N LEU A 28 8.79 -7.98 -0.27
CA LEU A 28 10.00 -7.73 0.50
C LEU A 28 9.71 -6.88 1.74
N PHE A 29 8.94 -5.80 1.59
CA PHE A 29 8.55 -4.93 2.70
C PHE A 29 7.63 -5.65 3.68
N THR A 30 6.60 -6.35 3.20
CA THR A 30 5.70 -7.12 4.07
C THR A 30 6.41 -8.26 4.78
N GLY A 31 7.29 -8.99 4.09
CA GLY A 31 8.11 -10.06 4.68
C GLY A 31 9.11 -9.54 5.71
N THR A 32 9.75 -8.41 5.44
CA THR A 32 10.69 -7.77 6.38
C THR A 32 9.96 -7.27 7.63
N ILE A 33 8.81 -6.62 7.46
CA ILE A 33 7.97 -6.17 8.58
C ILE A 33 7.51 -7.37 9.42
N ALA A 34 7.08 -8.47 8.78
CA ALA A 34 6.66 -9.68 9.46
C ALA A 34 7.80 -10.33 10.26
N LEU A 35 9.02 -10.38 9.71
CA LEU A 35 10.20 -10.87 10.43
C LEU A 35 10.56 -10.00 11.63
N ILE A 36 10.57 -8.68 11.47
CA ILE A 36 10.82 -7.75 12.58
C ILE A 36 9.77 -7.92 13.66
N ALA A 37 8.48 -7.96 13.28
CA ALA A 37 7.38 -8.17 14.21
C ALA A 37 7.53 -9.50 14.95
N GLY A 38 7.82 -10.60 14.25
CA GLY A 38 8.06 -11.91 14.87
C GLY A 38 9.26 -11.92 15.82
N ALA A 39 10.35 -11.23 15.46
CA ALA A 39 11.52 -11.10 16.34
C ALA A 39 11.20 -10.29 17.61
N VAL A 40 10.43 -9.20 17.48
CA VAL A 40 9.96 -8.40 18.62
C VAL A 40 9.03 -9.20 19.51
N LEU A 41 8.06 -9.92 18.94
CA LEU A 41 7.15 -10.79 19.69
C LEU A 41 7.93 -11.88 20.46
N ARG A 42 8.92 -12.48 19.81
CA ARG A 42 9.81 -13.46 20.46
C ARG A 42 10.65 -12.86 21.58
N LEU A 43 11.13 -11.63 21.43
CA LEU A 43 11.83 -10.90 22.49
C LEU A 43 10.92 -10.59 23.69
N LEU A 44 9.63 -10.36 23.43
CA LEU A 44 8.60 -10.13 24.44
C LEU A 44 8.09 -11.43 25.10
N GLY A 45 8.60 -12.60 24.69
CA GLY A 45 8.24 -13.90 25.28
C GLY A 45 6.94 -14.50 24.77
N ALA A 46 6.43 -14.04 23.62
CA ALA A 46 5.30 -14.64 22.91
C ALA A 46 5.70 -15.89 22.10
#